data_AF-A3DP51-F1
#
_entry.id   AF-A3DP51-F1
#
_cell.length_a   1.000
_cell.length_b   1.000
_cell.length_c   1.000
_cell.angle_alpha   90.00
_cell.angle_beta   90.00
_cell.angle_gamma   90.00
#
_symmetry.space_group_name_H-M   'P 1'
#
loop_
_entity.id
_entity.type
_entity.pdbx_description
1 polymer ?
#
loop_
_entity_poly.entity_id
_entity_poly.type
_entity_poly.pdbx_seq_one_letter_code
_entity_poly.pdbx_strand_id
1 'polypeptide(L)'
;MVFGTLTSILLIIGGIITALVGKFLLRLVVGVASGGLLAYLIVKLVMLMNGGVLAAVILGVLGFIIGFFIGWFIIKLALSIISGIAIGIVIASFLGFISNIGLLLLTVIIAIGISYLLSEKIISLIVILAGIAMVYLGLLAFVSPMIAAGITIVLLILILIVKFKK
;
A
#
# COMPACT_ATOMS: atom_id res chain seq x y z
N MET A 1 5.04 -25.59 -17.97
CA MET A 1 5.85 -24.99 -16.89
C MET A 1 5.58 -23.49 -16.92
N VAL A 2 4.96 -22.92 -15.88
CA VAL A 2 4.42 -21.53 -15.94
C VAL A 2 5.51 -20.47 -15.73
N PHE A 3 6.64 -20.81 -15.11
CA PHE A 3 7.79 -19.91 -14.91
C PHE A 3 9.12 -20.69 -15.04
N GLY A 4 10.19 -20.02 -15.48
CA GLY A 4 11.54 -20.57 -15.49
C GLY A 4 12.12 -20.70 -14.07
N THR A 5 13.10 -21.58 -13.87
CA THR A 5 13.71 -21.84 -12.56
C THR A 5 14.25 -20.58 -11.88
N LEU A 6 14.94 -19.71 -12.64
CA LEU A 6 15.45 -18.43 -12.14
C LEU A 6 14.32 -17.50 -11.68
N THR A 7 13.26 -17.36 -12.48
CA THR A 7 12.10 -16.51 -12.14
C THR A 7 11.39 -17.01 -10.89
N SER A 8 11.29 -18.33 -10.71
CA SER A 8 10.66 -18.94 -9.54
C SER A 8 11.47 -18.71 -8.25
N ILE A 9 12.80 -18.79 -8.33
CA ILE A 9 13.68 -18.46 -7.19
C ILE A 9 13.54 -16.97 -6.83
N LEU A 10 13.53 -16.08 -7.83
CA LEU A 10 13.34 -14.65 -7.60
C LEU A 10 11.98 -14.32 -6.97
N LEU A 11 10.91 -15.03 -7.38
CA LEU A 11 9.58 -14.88 -6.78
C LEU A 11 9.55 -15.32 -5.32
N ILE A 12 10.23 -16.42 -4.97
CA ILE A 12 10.32 -16.89 -3.58
C ILE A 12 11.07 -15.87 -2.72
N ILE A 13 12.28 -15.48 -3.15
CA ILE A 13 13.12 -14.54 -2.39
C ILE A 13 12.43 -13.17 -2.29
N GLY A 14 11.95 -12.65 -3.43
CA GLY A 14 11.22 -11.39 -3.49
C GLY A 14 9.94 -11.41 -2.66
N GLY A 15 9.22 -12.53 -2.65
CA GLY A 15 8.02 -12.72 -1.83
C GLY A 15 8.31 -12.67 -0.33
N ILE A 16 9.38 -13.35 0.12
CA ILE A 16 9.81 -13.31 1.53
C ILE A 16 10.21 -11.88 1.94
N ILE A 17 11.01 -11.19 1.12
CA ILE A 17 11.43 -9.80 1.38
C ILE A 17 10.20 -8.89 1.44
N THR A 18 9.26 -9.05 0.50
CA THR A 18 8.02 -8.27 0.46
C THR A 18 7.19 -8.50 1.72
N ALA A 19 7.03 -9.75 2.17
CA ALA A 19 6.24 -10.04 3.36
C ALA A 19 6.87 -9.47 4.65
N LEU A 20 8.19 -9.42 4.75
CA LEU A 20 8.89 -8.91 5.94
C LEU A 20 9.04 -7.37 5.93
N VAL A 21 9.57 -6.81 4.84
CA VAL A 21 10.02 -5.41 4.74
C VAL A 21 9.19 -4.61 3.73
N GLY A 22 8.26 -5.25 3.00
CA GLY A 22 7.54 -4.61 1.90
C GLY A 22 6.76 -3.36 2.29
N LYS A 23 6.31 -3.21 3.55
CA LYS A 23 5.64 -1.98 4.00
C LYS A 23 6.59 -0.78 3.96
N PHE A 24 7.83 -0.99 4.40
CA PHE A 24 8.87 0.03 4.35
C PHE A 24 9.25 0.33 2.89
N LEU A 25 9.42 -0.71 2.07
CA LEU A 25 9.70 -0.56 0.64
C LEU A 25 8.58 0.21 -0.08
N LEU A 26 7.32 -0.15 0.17
CA LEU A 26 6.16 0.53 -0.39
C LEU A 26 6.15 2.01 0.00
N ARG A 27 6.40 2.33 1.28
CA ARG A 27 6.49 3.72 1.74
C ARG A 27 7.59 4.50 1.03
N LEU A 28 8.74 3.87 0.82
CA LEU A 28 9.87 4.48 0.15
C LEU A 28 9.58 4.72 -1.34
N VAL A 29 9.09 3.69 -2.05
CA VAL A 29 8.72 3.78 -3.47
C VAL A 29 7.66 4.85 -3.70
N VAL A 30 6.61 4.85 -2.87
CA VAL A 30 5.54 5.85 -2.94
C VAL A 30 6.07 7.25 -2.70
N GLY A 31 6.89 7.43 -1.65
CA GLY A 31 7.49 8.73 -1.33
C GLY A 31 8.40 9.24 -2.44
N VAL A 32 9.24 8.37 -3.01
CA VAL A 32 10.12 8.75 -4.13
C VAL A 32 9.30 9.10 -5.37
N ALA A 33 8.27 8.31 -5.69
CA ALA A 33 7.39 8.57 -6.84
C ALA A 33 6.62 9.90 -6.69
N SER A 34 6.02 10.14 -5.52
CA SER A 34 5.28 11.38 -5.25
C SER A 34 6.19 12.60 -5.16
N GLY A 35 7.34 12.47 -4.50
CA GLY A 35 8.37 13.49 -4.43
C GLY A 35 8.90 13.84 -5.82
N GLY A 36 9.24 12.83 -6.62
CA GLY A 36 9.73 13.02 -7.99
C GLY A 36 8.70 13.71 -8.89
N LEU A 37 7.43 13.30 -8.79
CA LEU A 37 6.35 13.91 -9.56
C LEU A 37 6.13 15.38 -9.17
N LEU A 38 6.12 15.68 -7.87
CA LEU A 38 5.92 17.05 -7.39
C LEU A 38 7.12 17.96 -7.72
N ALA A 39 8.34 17.45 -7.61
CA ALA A 39 9.56 18.13 -8.03
C ALA A 39 9.54 18.44 -9.53
N TYR A 40 9.17 17.47 -10.37
CA TYR A 40 9.03 17.65 -11.81
C TYR A 40 8.01 18.74 -12.17
N LEU A 41 6.83 18.72 -11.52
CA LEU A 41 5.78 19.72 -11.76
C LEU A 41 6.25 21.13 -11.39
N ILE A 42 6.93 21.28 -10.24
CA ILE A 42 7.47 22.57 -9.80
C ILE A 42 8.57 23.07 -10.74
N VAL A 43 9.53 22.22 -11.11
CA VAL A 43 10.60 22.58 -12.06
C VAL A 43 9.99 23.05 -13.38
N LYS A 44 9.02 22.29 -13.91
CA LYS A 44 8.33 22.65 -15.16
C LYS A 44 7.60 23.99 -15.05
N LEU A 45 6.91 24.23 -13.94
CA LEU A 45 6.18 25.48 -13.69
C LEU A 45 7.13 26.68 -13.58
N VAL A 46 8.25 26.54 -12.87
CA VAL A 46 9.26 27.60 -12.76
C VAL A 46 9.86 27.93 -14.12
N MET A 47 10.18 26.92 -14.94
CA MET A 47 10.71 27.13 -16.29
C MET A 47 9.67 27.81 -17.22
N LEU A 48 8.38 27.43 -17.11
CA LEU A 48 7.28 28.08 -17.84
C LEU A 48 7.12 29.56 -17.50
N MET A 49 7.46 29.94 -16.27
CA MET A 49 7.42 31.33 -15.81
C MET A 49 8.72 32.11 -16.11
N ASN A 50 9.62 31.57 -16.94
CA ASN A 50 10.96 32.11 -17.18
C ASN A 50 11.80 32.28 -15.90
N GLY A 51 11.55 31.47 -14.88
CA GLY A 51 12.39 31.41 -13.69
C GLY A 51 13.79 30.90 -14.03
N GLY A 52 14.81 31.44 -13.37
CA GLY A 52 16.18 30.99 -13.56
C GLY A 52 16.39 29.53 -13.15
N VAL A 53 17.37 28.85 -13.77
CA VAL A 53 17.72 27.45 -13.50
C VAL A 53 17.97 27.21 -12.01
N LEU A 54 18.64 28.15 -11.33
CA LEU A 54 18.93 28.07 -9.90
C LEU A 54 17.64 27.99 -9.06
N ALA A 55 16.63 28.81 -9.38
CA ALA A 55 15.34 28.81 -8.69
C ALA A 55 14.58 27.51 -8.93
N ALA A 56 14.61 26.97 -10.16
CA ALA A 56 13.98 25.71 -10.50
C ALA A 56 14.58 24.54 -9.72
N VAL A 57 15.90 24.49 -9.55
CA VAL A 57 16.58 23.45 -8.76
C VAL A 57 16.20 23.55 -7.28
N ILE A 58 16.28 24.73 -6.68
CA ILE A 58 15.97 24.94 -5.25
C ILE A 58 14.51 24.56 -4.96
N LEU A 59 13.58 25.09 -5.74
CA LEU A 59 12.15 24.82 -5.57
C LEU A 59 11.80 23.36 -5.90
N GLY A 60 12.48 22.75 -6.87
CA GLY A 60 12.33 21.33 -7.20
C GLY A 60 12.75 20.41 -6.06
N VAL A 61 13.89 20.69 -5.40
CA VAL A 61 14.35 19.92 -4.23
C VAL A 61 13.39 20.08 -3.05
N LEU A 62 12.93 21.31 -2.77
CA LEU A 62 11.91 21.54 -1.74
C LEU A 62 10.61 20.79 -2.06
N GLY A 63 10.19 20.83 -3.32
CA GLY A 63 9.08 20.05 -3.84
C GLY A 63 9.23 18.56 -3.63
N PHE A 64 10.41 18.00 -3.89
CA PHE A 64 10.68 16.60 -3.66
C PHE A 64 10.48 16.21 -2.20
N ILE A 65 11.05 16.98 -1.27
CA ILE A 65 10.94 16.72 0.17
C ILE A 65 9.48 16.76 0.61
N ILE A 66 8.76 17.81 0.22
CA ILE A 66 7.33 17.97 0.54
C ILE A 66 6.51 16.81 -0.04
N GLY A 67 6.71 16.50 -1.32
CA GLY A 67 6.01 15.42 -2.02
C GLY A 67 6.30 14.04 -1.43
N PHE A 68 7.52 13.81 -0.94
CA PHE A 68 7.91 12.55 -0.29
C PHE A 68 7.09 12.28 0.98
N PHE A 69 6.88 13.30 1.82
CA PHE A 69 6.07 13.16 3.02
C PHE A 69 4.57 13.08 2.73
N ILE A 70 4.08 13.90 1.79
CA ILE A 70 2.66 13.98 1.46
C ILE A 70 2.18 12.71 0.74
N GLY A 71 2.98 12.09 -0.12
CA GLY A 71 2.56 10.91 -0.88
C GLY A 71 2.08 9.75 0.00
N TRP A 72 2.80 9.47 1.10
CA TRP A 72 2.39 8.44 2.06
C TRP A 72 1.08 8.78 2.77
N PHE A 73 0.88 10.06 3.10
CA PHE A 73 -0.37 10.52 3.70
C PHE A 73 -1.55 10.35 2.72
N ILE A 74 -1.37 10.72 1.45
CA ILE A 74 -2.39 10.57 0.42
C ILE A 74 -2.79 9.10 0.26
N ILE A 75 -1.85 8.15 0.24
CA ILE A 75 -2.19 6.72 0.10
C ILE A 75 -3.02 6.22 1.28
N LYS A 76 -2.64 6.58 2.52
CA LYS A 76 -3.43 6.22 3.70
C LYS A 76 -4.83 6.79 3.64
N LEU A 77 -4.94 8.06 3.26
CA LEU A 77 -6.21 8.75 3.15
C LEU A 77 -7.08 8.11 2.07
N ALA A 78 -6.53 7.83 0.89
CA ALA A 78 -7.24 7.20 -0.21
C ALA A 78 -7.75 5.80 0.18
N LEU A 79 -6.89 4.95 0.76
CA LEU A 79 -7.29 3.62 1.24
C LEU A 79 -8.39 3.71 2.29
N SER A 80 -8.25 4.65 3.23
CA SER A 80 -9.22 4.88 4.29
C SER A 80 -10.58 5.34 3.77
N ILE A 81 -10.61 6.18 2.73
CA ILE A 81 -11.85 6.63 2.11
C ILE A 81 -12.52 5.45 1.41
N ILE A 82 -11.78 4.69 0.60
CA ILE A 82 -12.32 3.55 -0.16
C ILE A 82 -12.88 2.49 0.81
N SER A 83 -12.11 2.08 1.81
CA SER A 83 -12.56 1.09 2.79
C SER A 83 -13.65 1.63 3.70
N GLY A 84 -13.54 2.89 4.14
CA GLY A 84 -14.49 3.52 5.04
C GLY A 84 -15.87 3.72 4.42
N ILE A 85 -15.94 4.06 3.13
CA ILE A 85 -17.20 4.13 2.39
C ILE A 85 -17.83 2.74 2.32
N ALA A 86 -17.07 1.72 1.89
CA ALA A 86 -17.60 0.36 1.77
C ALA A 86 -18.12 -0.17 3.11
N ILE A 87 -17.31 -0.08 4.17
CA ILE A 87 -17.67 -0.53 5.51
C ILE A 87 -18.84 0.29 6.07
N GLY A 88 -18.81 1.61 5.90
CA GLY A 88 -19.84 2.52 6.38
C GLY A 88 -21.21 2.24 5.78
N ILE A 89 -21.28 2.00 4.46
CA ILE A 89 -22.53 1.64 3.78
C ILE A 89 -23.07 0.30 4.30
N VAL A 90 -22.19 -0.70 4.48
CA VAL A 90 -22.59 -2.01 5.00
C VAL A 90 -23.16 -1.88 6.42
N ILE A 91 -22.48 -1.13 7.31
CA ILE A 91 -22.96 -0.88 8.68
C ILE A 91 -24.29 -0.13 8.66
N ALA A 92 -24.41 0.93 7.85
CA ALA A 92 -25.63 1.70 7.71
C ALA A 92 -26.80 0.83 7.22
N SER A 93 -26.53 -0.14 6.33
CA SER A 93 -27.52 -1.14 5.90
C SER A 93 -28.00 -2.02 7.04
N PHE A 94 -27.08 -2.54 7.86
CA PHE A 94 -27.44 -3.38 9.01
C PHE A 94 -28.21 -2.63 10.09
N LEU A 95 -27.94 -1.34 10.26
CA LEU A 95 -28.61 -0.49 11.24
C LEU A 95 -29.91 0.16 10.72
N GLY A 96 -30.27 -0.06 9.44
CA GLY A 96 -31.48 0.51 8.84
C GLY A 96 -31.39 2.01 8.53
N PHE A 97 -30.18 2.57 8.46
CA PHE A 97 -29.95 4.01 8.24
C PHE A 97 -29.87 4.42 6.77
N ILE A 98 -30.05 3.49 5.81
CA ILE A 98 -29.95 3.76 4.37
C ILE A 98 -30.90 4.89 3.92
N SER A 99 -32.11 4.94 4.47
CA SER A 99 -33.13 5.93 4.10
C SER A 99 -32.90 7.31 4.73
N ASN A 100 -31.98 7.43 5.71
CA ASN A 100 -31.65 8.69 6.36
C ASN A 100 -30.24 9.13 5.96
N ILE A 101 -30.17 10.07 5.01
CA ILE A 101 -28.91 10.61 4.48
C ILE A 101 -27.97 11.12 5.58
N GLY A 102 -28.51 11.77 6.62
CA GLY A 102 -27.70 12.29 7.73
C GLY A 102 -26.98 11.18 8.50
N LEU A 103 -27.72 10.12 8.87
CA LEU A 103 -27.16 8.97 9.59
C LEU A 103 -26.25 8.11 8.70
N LEU A 104 -26.56 8.00 7.40
CA LEU A 104 -25.72 7.34 6.41
C LEU A 104 -24.36 8.06 6.28
N LEU A 105 -24.36 9.38 6.14
CA LEU A 105 -23.12 10.15 6.04
C LEU A 105 -22.32 10.08 7.34
N LEU A 106 -22.97 10.18 8.50
CA LEU A 106 -22.31 10.08 9.80
C LEU A 106 -21.61 8.73 9.98
N THR A 107 -22.29 7.62 9.67
CA THR A 107 -21.70 6.28 9.76
C THR A 107 -20.54 6.09 8.80
N VAL A 108 -20.64 6.61 7.57
CA VAL A 108 -19.53 6.59 6.61
C VAL A 108 -18.33 7.40 7.10
N ILE A 109 -18.53 8.63 7.60
CA ILE A 109 -17.43 9.47 8.10
C ILE A 109 -16.72 8.80 9.29
N ILE A 110 -17.48 8.23 10.22
CA ILE A 110 -16.91 7.49 11.36
C ILE A 110 -16.12 6.27 10.85
N ALA A 111 -16.66 5.52 9.89
CA ALA A 111 -15.99 4.36 9.31
C ALA A 111 -14.70 4.74 8.56
N ILE A 112 -14.66 5.91 7.89
CA ILE A 112 -13.44 6.48 7.32
C ILE A 112 -12.45 6.80 8.44
N GLY A 113 -12.86 7.49 9.51
CA GLY A 113 -11.96 7.79 10.64
C GLY A 113 -11.33 6.54 11.26
N ILE A 114 -12.13 5.49 11.50
CA ILE A 114 -11.66 4.21 12.02
C ILE A 114 -10.73 3.51 11.01
N SER A 115 -11.10 3.50 9.73
CA SER A 115 -10.27 2.94 8.66
C SER A 115 -8.91 3.63 8.57
N TYR A 116 -8.86 4.94 8.81
CA TYR A 116 -7.61 5.71 8.78
C TYR A 116 -6.68 5.25 9.91
N LEU A 117 -7.22 5.05 11.12
CA LEU A 117 -6.46 4.51 12.26
C LEU A 117 -5.95 3.09 12.00
N LEU A 118 -6.74 2.27 11.31
CA LEU A 118 -6.39 0.89 10.96
C LEU A 118 -5.54 0.78 9.69
N SER A 119 -5.42 1.84 8.89
CA SER A 119 -4.76 1.84 7.58
C SER A 119 -3.34 1.26 7.63
N GLU A 120 -2.59 1.57 8.69
CA GLU A 120 -1.22 1.06 8.88
C GLU A 120 -1.16 -0.46 9.06
N LYS A 121 -2.18 -1.05 9.68
CA LYS A 121 -2.32 -2.50 9.86
C LYS A 121 -2.82 -3.15 8.57
N ILE A 122 -3.81 -2.53 7.92
CA ILE A 122 -4.38 -3.00 6.65
C ILE A 122 -3.29 -3.07 5.57
N ILE A 123 -2.52 -1.99 5.38
CA ILE A 123 -1.41 -1.96 4.42
C ILE A 123 -0.38 -3.04 4.74
N SER A 124 -0.02 -3.21 6.02
CA SER A 124 0.92 -4.26 6.43
C SER A 124 0.40 -5.66 6.05
N LEU A 125 -0.89 -5.90 6.24
CA LEU A 125 -1.52 -7.18 5.95
C LEU A 125 -1.59 -7.43 4.44
N ILE A 126 -1.98 -6.43 3.64
CA ILE A 126 -1.99 -6.52 2.16
C ILE A 126 -0.60 -6.87 1.63
N VAL A 127 0.44 -6.21 2.14
CA VAL A 127 1.82 -6.46 1.72
C VAL A 127 2.28 -7.87 2.12
N ILE A 128 1.93 -8.33 3.32
CA ILE A 128 2.24 -9.70 3.76
C ILE A 128 1.57 -10.71 2.82
N LEU A 129 0.28 -10.54 2.53
CA LEU A 129 -0.46 -11.42 1.62
C LEU A 129 0.12 -11.40 0.20
N ALA A 130 0.49 -10.23 -0.33
CA ALA A 130 1.13 -10.12 -1.63
C ALA A 130 2.47 -10.85 -1.68
N GLY A 131 3.32 -10.68 -0.66
CA GLY A 131 4.59 -11.39 -0.55
C GLY A 131 4.42 -12.91 -0.49
N ILE A 132 3.43 -13.39 0.28
CA ILE A 132 3.14 -14.82 0.41
C ILE A 132 2.57 -15.40 -0.88
N ALA A 133 1.73 -14.65 -1.59
CA ALA A 133 1.25 -15.04 -2.91
C ALA A 133 2.42 -15.19 -3.90
N MET A 134 3.42 -14.31 -3.86
CA MET A 134 4.63 -14.46 -4.68
C MET A 134 5.42 -15.73 -4.32
N VAL A 135 5.56 -16.03 -3.02
CA VAL A 135 6.20 -17.28 -2.58
C VAL A 135 5.44 -18.50 -3.10
N TYR A 136 4.10 -18.50 -3.01
CA TYR A 136 3.27 -19.59 -3.52
C TYR A 136 3.48 -19.79 -5.02
N LEU A 137 3.43 -18.71 -5.81
CA LEU A 137 3.65 -18.75 -7.25
C LEU A 137 5.04 -19.28 -7.61
N GLY A 138 6.07 -18.91 -6.85
CA GLY A 138 7.42 -19.43 -7.05
C GLY A 138 7.56 -20.90 -6.66
N LEU A 139 6.92 -21.35 -5.58
CA LEU A 139 6.95 -22.75 -5.13
C LEU A 139 6.25 -23.70 -6.11
N LEU A 140 5.22 -23.24 -6.82
CA LEU A 140 4.52 -24.05 -7.83
C LEU A 140 5.42 -24.54 -8.97
N ALA A 141 6.61 -23.97 -9.14
CA ALA A 141 7.59 -24.46 -10.11
C ALA A 141 8.43 -25.65 -9.61
N PHE A 142 8.44 -25.92 -8.30
CA PHE A 142 9.30 -26.93 -7.67
C PHE A 142 8.54 -28.06 -6.99
N VAL A 143 7.33 -27.77 -6.48
CA VAL A 143 6.55 -28.74 -5.69
C VAL A 143 5.09 -28.75 -6.14
N SER A 144 4.35 -29.79 -5.75
CA SER A 144 2.92 -29.90 -6.06
C SER A 144 2.11 -28.78 -5.39
N PRO A 145 0.95 -28.37 -5.94
CA PRO A 145 0.13 -27.28 -5.38
C PRO A 145 -0.26 -27.49 -3.92
N MET A 146 -0.50 -28.73 -3.52
CA MET A 146 -0.90 -29.09 -2.16
C MET A 146 0.25 -28.86 -1.16
N ILE A 147 1.48 -29.18 -1.56
CA ILE A 147 2.70 -28.96 -0.76
C ILE A 147 3.03 -27.46 -0.73
N ALA A 148 2.96 -26.77 -1.86
CA ALA A 148 3.18 -25.33 -1.95
C ALA A 148 2.22 -24.56 -1.02
N ALA A 149 0.93 -24.92 -1.06
CA ALA A 149 -0.09 -24.35 -0.17
C ALA A 149 0.27 -24.57 1.30
N GLY A 150 0.62 -25.80 1.68
CA GLY A 150 1.04 -26.12 3.05
C GLY A 150 2.22 -25.25 3.53
N ILE A 151 3.28 -25.14 2.73
CA ILE A 151 4.45 -24.30 3.05
C ILE A 151 4.03 -22.82 3.19
N THR A 152 3.22 -22.31 2.27
CA THR A 152 2.80 -20.90 2.31
C THR A 152 1.89 -20.56 3.48
N ILE A 153 1.04 -21.49 3.92
CA ILE A 153 0.20 -21.32 5.12
C ILE A 153 1.07 -21.29 6.38
N VAL A 154 2.03 -22.21 6.51
CA VAL A 154 2.96 -22.21 7.64
C VAL A 154 3.77 -20.91 7.68
N LEU A 155 4.26 -20.45 6.52
CA LEU A 155 5.01 -19.21 6.39
C LEU A 155 4.14 -17.98 6.73
N LEU A 156 2.87 -17.95 6.30
CA LEU A 156 1.91 -16.90 6.67
C LEU A 156 1.75 -16.81 8.19
N ILE A 157 1.52 -17.94 8.86
CA ILE A 157 1.34 -17.99 10.31
C ILE A 157 2.59 -17.49 11.03
N LEU A 158 3.78 -17.95 10.64
CA LEU A 158 5.05 -17.50 11.22
C LEU A 158 5.24 -15.99 11.07
N ILE A 159 4.99 -15.44 9.88
CA ILE A 159 5.14 -14.00 9.63
C ILE A 159 4.12 -13.19 10.43
N LEU A 160 2.86 -13.64 10.52
CA LEU A 160 1.84 -12.98 11.32
C LEU A 160 2.22 -12.96 12.80
N ILE A 161 2.72 -14.08 13.34
CA ILE A 161 3.22 -14.13 14.72
C ILE A 161 4.35 -13.12 14.92
N VAL A 162 5.37 -13.12 14.05
CA VAL A 162 6.50 -12.20 14.19
C VAL A 162 6.08 -10.72 14.09
N LYS A 163 5.15 -10.38 13.19
CA LYS A 163 4.71 -9.00 12.94
C LYS A 163 3.71 -8.47 13.96
N PHE A 164 2.85 -9.32 14.51
CA PHE A 164 1.71 -8.91 15.33
C PHE A 164 1.79 -9.36 16.79
N LYS A 165 2.86 -10.04 17.23
CA LYS A 165 3.10 -10.38 18.65
C LYS A 165 3.56 -9.16 19.49
N LYS A 166 2.94 -8.00 19.26
CA LYS A 166 3.08 -6.80 20.10
C LYS A 166 1.77 -6.49 20.78
#